data_AF-A0A355D7Z2-F1
#
_entry.id   AF-A0A355D7Z2-F1
#
_cell.length_a   1.000
_cell.length_b   1.000
_cell.length_c   1.000
_cell.angle_alpha   90.00
_cell.angle_beta   90.00
_cell.angle_gamma   90.00
#
_symmetry.space_group_name_H-M   'P 1'
#
loop_
_entity.id
_entity.type
_entity.pdbx_description
1 polymer ?
#
loop_
_entity_poly.entity_id
_entity_poly.type
_entity_poly.pdbx_seq_one_letter_code
_entity_poly.pdbx_strand_id
1 'polypeptide(L)'
;MNYNLNNYWKDKLSENYIFLQDEWIEFAVATLCRILYTLENKAITSKDKALEYAITTIPKEYSLIIKECLRLSKRNSDSSFYRSTFEREHSVKDFIKFIIEICNEKYEL
;
A
#
# COMPACT_ATOMS: atom_id res chain seq x y z
N MET A 1 2.50 -12.93 9.47
CA MET A 1 1.91 -11.95 8.53
C MET A 1 0.49 -12.32 8.11
N ASN A 2 0.08 -13.60 8.16
CA ASN A 2 -1.29 -14.04 7.85
C ASN A 2 -2.37 -13.18 8.53
N TYR A 3 -2.39 -13.08 9.87
CA TYR A 3 -3.40 -12.26 10.57
C TYR A 3 -3.51 -10.83 10.04
N ASN A 4 -2.35 -10.20 9.77
CA ASN A 4 -2.33 -8.82 9.31
C ASN A 4 -2.93 -8.66 7.90
N LEU A 5 -2.60 -9.55 6.97
CA LEU A 5 -3.10 -9.49 5.59
C LEU A 5 -4.54 -10.00 5.50
N ASN A 6 -4.82 -11.19 6.02
CA ASN A 6 -6.06 -11.92 5.79
C ASN A 6 -7.18 -11.61 6.80
N ASN A 7 -6.88 -10.86 7.86
CA ASN A 7 -7.89 -10.34 8.78
C ASN A 7 -7.85 -8.81 8.74
N TYR A 8 -6.82 -8.18 9.32
CA TYR A 8 -6.79 -6.72 9.46
C TYR A 8 -6.97 -5.96 8.12
N TRP A 9 -6.09 -6.18 7.14
CA TRP A 9 -6.18 -5.46 5.86
C TRP A 9 -7.37 -5.90 5.00
N LYS A 10 -7.72 -7.18 5.06
CA LYS A 10 -8.90 -7.70 4.38
C LYS A 10 -10.19 -7.05 4.91
N ASP A 11 -10.31 -6.87 6.22
CA ASP A 11 -11.44 -6.20 6.85
C ASP A 11 -11.49 -4.72 6.45
N LYS A 12 -10.32 -4.05 6.36
CA LYS A 12 -10.24 -2.64 5.89
C LYS A 12 -10.78 -2.42 4.49
N LEU A 13 -10.82 -3.43 3.62
CA LEU A 13 -11.43 -3.30 2.29
C LEU A 13 -12.94 -3.01 2.36
N SER A 14 -13.61 -3.44 3.44
CA SER A 14 -15.04 -3.23 3.67
C SER A 14 -15.38 -1.88 4.29
N GLU A 15 -14.38 -1.15 4.80
CA GLU A 15 -14.60 0.17 5.39
C GLU A 15 -14.81 1.22 4.30
N ASN A 16 -15.93 1.94 4.41
CA ASN A 16 -16.25 3.02 3.51
C ASN A 16 -15.55 4.30 3.97
N TYR A 17 -15.04 5.07 3.01
CA TYR A 17 -14.54 6.44 3.22
C TYR A 17 -13.24 6.60 4.01
N ILE A 18 -12.72 5.57 4.69
CA ILE A 18 -11.46 5.69 5.43
C ILE A 18 -10.30 6.15 4.53
N PHE A 19 -10.28 5.65 3.30
CA PHE A 19 -9.26 5.96 2.30
C PHE A 19 -9.52 7.25 1.52
N LEU A 20 -10.48 8.08 1.97
CA LEU A 20 -10.53 9.47 1.53
C LEU A 20 -9.48 10.33 2.27
N GLN A 21 -9.02 9.88 3.44
CA GLN A 21 -8.04 10.57 4.27
C GLN A 21 -6.60 10.23 3.85
N ASP A 22 -5.77 11.27 3.74
CA ASP A 22 -4.37 11.15 3.33
C ASP A 22 -3.57 10.24 4.28
N GLU A 23 -3.81 10.35 5.58
CA GLU A 23 -3.13 9.58 6.62
C GLU A 23 -3.40 8.07 6.48
N TRP A 24 -4.62 7.69 6.10
CA TRP A 24 -4.97 6.28 5.89
C TRP A 24 -4.35 5.71 4.62
N ILE A 25 -4.29 6.50 3.54
CA ILE A 25 -3.62 6.08 2.30
C ILE A 25 -2.13 5.88 2.56
N GLU A 26 -1.48 6.86 3.18
CA GLU A 26 -0.06 6.78 3.52
C GLU A 26 0.20 5.57 4.42
N PHE A 27 -0.58 5.40 5.49
CA PHE A 27 -0.43 4.29 6.42
C PHE A 27 -0.60 2.93 5.74
N ALA A 28 -1.62 2.76 4.90
CA ALA A 28 -1.91 1.50 4.24
C ALA A 28 -0.82 1.11 3.24
N VAL A 29 -0.47 2.01 2.33
CA VAL A 29 0.52 1.74 1.28
C VAL A 29 1.88 1.47 1.90
N ALA A 30 2.32 2.32 2.84
CA ALA A 30 3.57 2.15 3.57
C ALA A 30 3.65 0.81 4.31
N THR A 31 2.60 0.44 5.04
CA THR A 31 2.60 -0.77 5.87
C THR A 31 2.62 -2.03 4.99
N LEU A 32 1.83 -2.05 3.93
CA LEU A 32 1.79 -3.18 3.00
C LEU A 32 3.11 -3.35 2.22
N CYS A 33 3.74 -2.25 1.79
CA CYS A 33 5.08 -2.33 1.20
C CYS A 33 6.11 -2.88 2.19
N ARG A 34 6.03 -2.52 3.49
CA ARG A 34 6.92 -3.07 4.52
C ARG A 34 6.67 -4.55 4.77
N ILE A 35 5.42 -4.99 4.75
CA ILE A 35 5.06 -6.42 4.89
C ILE A 35 5.64 -7.22 3.72
N LEU A 36 5.42 -6.76 2.48
CA LEU A 36 5.98 -7.39 1.30
C LEU A 36 7.51 -7.47 1.39
N TYR A 37 8.17 -6.35 1.72
CA TYR A 37 9.62 -6.32 1.91
C TYR A 37 10.08 -7.34 2.96
N THR A 38 9.42 -7.40 4.11
CA THR A 38 9.79 -8.31 5.19
C THR A 38 9.57 -9.77 4.81
N LEU A 39 8.52 -10.09 4.06
CA LEU A 39 8.28 -11.44 3.57
C LEU A 39 9.33 -11.87 2.54
N GLU A 40 9.69 -10.97 1.61
CA GLU A 40 10.68 -11.22 0.54
C GLU A 40 12.12 -11.26 1.05
N ASN A 41 12.50 -10.34 1.94
CA ASN A 41 13.89 -10.13 2.36
C ASN A 41 14.20 -10.68 3.76
N LYS A 42 13.20 -11.23 4.47
CA LYS A 42 13.31 -11.72 5.85
C LYS A 42 13.89 -10.68 6.83
N ALA A 43 13.65 -9.39 6.55
CA ALA A 43 14.18 -8.28 7.33
C ALA A 43 13.16 -7.15 7.49
N ILE A 44 13.21 -6.45 8.62
CA ILE A 44 12.42 -5.24 8.85
C ILE A 44 13.14 -4.06 8.19
N THR A 45 12.37 -3.17 7.56
CA THR A 45 12.91 -1.98 6.89
C THR A 45 12.12 -0.72 7.24
N SER A 46 12.67 0.44 6.85
CA SER A 46 12.02 1.74 6.95
C SER A 46 10.89 1.88 5.91
N LYS A 47 9.99 2.85 6.13
CA LYS A 47 8.93 3.17 5.17
C LYS A 47 9.50 3.48 3.78
N ASP A 48 10.46 4.40 3.71
CA ASP A 48 10.99 4.89 2.44
C ASP A 48 11.66 3.78 1.63
N LYS A 49 12.49 2.95 2.30
CA LYS A 49 13.14 1.82 1.65
C LYS A 49 12.15 0.75 1.19
N ALA A 50 11.04 0.55 1.91
CA ALA A 50 9.99 -0.37 1.46
C ALA A 50 9.24 0.16 0.22
N LEU A 51 8.96 1.46 0.16
CA LEU A 51 8.30 2.09 -0.99
C LEU A 51 9.21 2.08 -2.23
N GLU A 52 10.50 2.41 -2.06
CA GLU A 52 11.52 2.33 -3.12
C GLU A 52 11.73 0.89 -3.61
N TYR A 53 11.65 -0.08 -2.72
CA TYR A 53 11.68 -1.47 -3.10
C TYR A 53 10.44 -1.83 -3.93
N ALA A 54 9.24 -1.58 -3.39
CA ALA A 54 7.98 -1.95 -4.02
C ALA A 54 7.81 -1.32 -5.42
N ILE A 55 8.19 -0.05 -5.62
CA ILE A 55 8.06 0.62 -6.93
C ILE A 55 8.88 -0.06 -8.04
N THR A 56 9.91 -0.84 -7.68
CA THR A 56 10.77 -1.56 -8.62
C THR A 56 10.43 -3.04 -8.75
N THR A 57 9.66 -3.61 -7.81
CA THR A 57 9.41 -5.07 -7.76
C THR A 57 7.98 -5.49 -8.06
N ILE A 58 6.99 -4.58 -7.96
CA ILE A 58 5.59 -4.88 -8.26
C ILE A 58 5.18 -4.33 -9.64
N PRO A 59 4.04 -4.78 -10.21
CA PRO A 59 3.55 -4.29 -11.49
C PRO A 59 3.42 -2.77 -11.56
N LYS A 60 3.76 -2.20 -12.72
CA LYS A 60 3.81 -0.74 -12.94
C LYS A 60 2.46 -0.03 -12.73
N GLU A 61 1.34 -0.74 -12.86
CA GLU A 61 0.00 -0.20 -12.59
C GLU A 61 -0.14 0.36 -11.16
N TYR A 62 0.58 -0.22 -10.18
CA TYR A 62 0.57 0.24 -8.78
C TYR A 62 1.63 1.33 -8.50
N SER A 63 2.42 1.74 -9.50
CA SER A 63 3.42 2.80 -9.30
C SER A 63 2.79 4.14 -8.92
N LEU A 64 1.57 4.42 -9.38
CA LEU A 64 0.89 5.69 -9.10
C LEU A 64 0.55 5.84 -7.60
N ILE A 65 -0.01 4.78 -6.99
CA ILE A 65 -0.39 4.82 -5.57
C ILE A 65 0.85 4.85 -4.66
N ILE A 66 1.95 4.21 -5.06
CA ILE A 66 3.23 4.29 -4.33
C ILE A 66 3.82 5.70 -4.41
N LYS A 67 3.81 6.33 -5.59
CA LYS A 67 4.25 7.73 -5.74
C LYS A 67 3.40 8.69 -4.94
N GLU A 68 2.09 8.47 -4.90
CA GLU A 68 1.18 9.25 -4.05
C GLU A 68 1.53 9.08 -2.57
N CYS A 69 1.79 7.86 -2.09
CA CYS A 69 2.27 7.64 -0.73
C CYS A 69 3.59 8.38 -0.44
N LEU A 70 4.53 8.39 -1.39
CA LEU A 70 5.79 9.15 -1.26
C LEU A 70 5.56 10.66 -1.20
N ARG A 71 4.60 11.19 -1.96
CA ARG A 71 4.19 12.60 -1.91
C ARG A 71 3.63 12.96 -0.53
N LEU A 72 2.69 12.15 -0.03
CA LEU A 72 2.08 12.30 1.30
C LEU A 72 3.13 12.24 2.42
N SER A 73 4.06 11.29 2.32
CA SER A 73 5.14 11.08 3.29
C SER A 73 6.06 12.29 3.47
N LYS A 74 6.27 13.07 2.40
CA LYS A 74 7.11 14.27 2.41
C LYS A 74 6.36 15.52 2.90
N ARG A 75 5.07 15.39 3.26
CA ARG A 75 4.17 16.52 3.55
C ARG A 75 4.25 17.61 2.48
N ASN A 76 4.43 17.18 1.23
CA ASN A 76 4.61 18.09 0.12
C ASN A 76 3.27 18.74 -0.21
N SER A 77 3.27 20.06 -0.43
CA SER A 77 2.10 20.82 -0.84
C SER A 77 1.69 20.57 -2.29
N ASP A 78 2.47 19.78 -3.04
CA ASP A 78 2.12 19.34 -4.38
C ASP A 78 0.75 18.66 -4.42
N SER A 79 0.02 18.91 -5.51
CA SER A 79 -1.28 18.29 -5.77
C SER A 79 -1.18 16.77 -5.85
N SER A 80 -2.26 16.09 -5.48
CA SER A 80 -2.40 14.64 -5.68
C SER A 80 -2.15 14.25 -7.14
N PHE A 81 -1.56 13.07 -7.35
CA PHE A 81 -1.46 12.47 -8.68
C PHE A 81 -2.81 11.94 -9.22
N TYR A 82 -3.83 11.88 -8.36
CA TYR A 82 -5.18 11.44 -8.71
C TYR A 82 -6.10 12.63 -8.98
N ARG A 83 -7.08 12.45 -9.87
CA ARG A 83 -8.03 13.52 -10.22
C ARG A 83 -9.11 13.70 -9.17
N SER A 84 -9.36 12.67 -8.37
CA SER A 84 -10.34 12.69 -7.29
C SER A 84 -9.92 11.79 -6.12
N THR A 85 -10.47 12.09 -4.95
CA THR A 85 -10.28 11.24 -3.75
C THR A 85 -10.88 9.84 -3.93
N PHE A 86 -11.96 9.70 -4.69
CA PHE A 86 -12.58 8.40 -4.98
C PHE A 86 -11.73 7.52 -5.92
N GLU A 87 -11.10 8.12 -6.94
CA GLU A 87 -10.14 7.42 -7.80
C GLU A 87 -8.96 6.90 -6.98
N ARG A 88 -8.47 7.72 -6.04
CA ARG A 88 -7.40 7.37 -5.13
C ARG A 88 -7.80 6.29 -4.13
N GLU A 89 -9.00 6.37 -3.56
CA GLU A 89 -9.58 5.32 -2.69
C GLU A 89 -9.66 3.99 -3.43
N HIS A 90 -10.17 3.99 -4.67
CA HIS A 90 -10.26 2.78 -5.48
C HIS A 90 -8.87 2.17 -5.69
N SER A 91 -7.89 3.00 -6.07
CA SER A 91 -6.53 2.55 -6.31
C SER A 91 -5.85 1.97 -5.07
N VAL A 92 -6.06 2.52 -3.87
CA VAL A 92 -5.50 1.93 -2.65
C VAL A 92 -6.22 0.63 -2.26
N LYS A 93 -7.55 0.53 -2.45
CA LYS A 93 -8.28 -0.72 -2.20
C LYS A 93 -7.80 -1.84 -3.13
N ASP A 94 -7.58 -1.53 -4.42
CA ASP A 94 -7.06 -2.51 -5.36
C ASP A 94 -5.61 -2.89 -5.05
N PHE A 95 -4.78 -1.94 -4.63
CA PHE A 95 -3.43 -2.22 -4.13
C PHE A 95 -3.43 -3.15 -2.91
N ILE A 96 -4.33 -2.93 -1.94
CA ILE A 96 -4.47 -3.80 -0.76
C ILE A 96 -4.81 -5.23 -1.19
N LYS A 97 -5.81 -5.41 -2.08
CA LYS A 97 -6.17 -6.74 -2.61
C LYS A 97 -4.99 -7.43 -3.28
N PHE A 98 -4.30 -6.71 -4.17
CA PHE A 98 -3.13 -7.20 -4.87
C PHE A 98 -2.04 -7.70 -3.90
N ILE A 99 -1.69 -6.91 -2.88
CA ILE A 99 -0.66 -7.32 -1.91
C ILE A 99 -1.10 -8.57 -1.13
N ILE A 100 -2.37 -8.66 -0.73
CA ILE A 100 -2.91 -9.85 -0.05
C ILE A 100 -2.78 -11.08 -0.97
N GLU A 101 -3.23 -10.97 -2.22
CA GLU A 101 -3.20 -12.05 -3.21
C GLU A 101 -1.78 -12.57 -3.46
N ILE A 102 -0.84 -11.69 -3.82
CA ILE A 102 0.54 -12.13 -4.11
C ILE A 102 1.24 -12.70 -2.88
N CYS A 103 0.93 -12.21 -1.68
CA CYS A 103 1.57 -12.70 -0.47
C CYS A 103 1.01 -14.07 -0.08
N ASN A 104 -0.29 -14.30 -0.23
CA ASN A 104 -0.90 -15.61 0.01
C ASN A 104 -0.39 -16.63 -1.00
N GLU A 105 -0.28 -16.27 -2.29
CA GLU A 105 0.24 -17.14 -3.33
C GLU A 105 1.71 -17.52 -3.10
N LYS A 106 2.57 -16.55 -2.77
CA LYS A 106 4.02 -16.78 -2.62
C LYS A 106 4.44 -17.41 -1.29
N TYR A 107 3.68 -17.19 -0.21
CA TYR A 107 4.12 -17.53 1.15
C TYR A 107 3.18 -18.47 1.89
N GLU A 108 2.15 -19.01 1.23
CA GLU A 108 1.21 -19.98 1.81
C GLU A 108 0.62 -19.47 3.14
N LEU A 109 0.24 -18.18 3.18
CA LEU A 109 -0.26 -17.50 4.37
C LEU A 109 -1.71 -17.83 4.70
#